data_AF-A0A9D5UJ81-F1
#
_entry.id   AF-A0A9D5UJ81-F1
#
_cell.length_a   1.000
_cell.length_b   1.000
_cell.length_c   1.000
_cell.angle_alpha   90.00
_cell.angle_beta   90.00
_cell.angle_gamma   90.00
#
_symmetry.space_group_name_H-M   'P 1'
#
loop_
_entity.id
_entity.type
_entity.pdbx_description
1 polymer ?
#
loop_
_entity_poly.entity_id
_entity_poly.type
_entity_poly.pdbx_seq_one_letter_code
_entity_poly.pdbx_strand_id
1 'polypeptide(L)'
;GAFFTLPVGKIDSDAFYDRAALVALPSSLRQQYVNQLLTVAPNIQQGLLMALDYDQNKVDAPPYSVPQSEVEQLFSKHFVIEKLATMMVDTPPGFRKVGIMQMQETVYKLARI
;
A
#
# COMPACT_ATOMS: atom_id res chain seq x y z
N GLY A 1 -9.09 4.48 11.62
CA GLY A 1 -9.66 5.58 12.41
C GLY A 1 -8.61 6.61 12.77
N ALA A 2 -7.75 6.32 13.76
CA ALA A 2 -6.82 7.29 14.35
C ALA A 2 -5.79 7.90 13.38
N PHE A 3 -5.32 7.16 12.37
CA PHE A 3 -4.35 7.69 11.40
C PHE A 3 -4.90 8.89 10.60
N PHE A 4 -6.15 8.81 10.15
CA PHE A 4 -6.83 9.84 9.38
C PHE A 4 -7.14 11.11 10.18
N THR A 5 -7.00 11.06 11.51
CA THR A 5 -7.25 12.19 12.40
C THR A 5 -5.96 12.78 12.97
N LEU A 6 -4.78 12.29 12.54
CA LEU A 6 -3.51 12.85 12.98
C LEU A 6 -3.36 14.29 12.46
N PRO A 7 -2.85 15.23 13.30
CA PRO A 7 -2.59 16.59 12.88
C PRO A 7 -1.56 16.68 11.75
N VAL A 8 -1.64 17.77 10.99
CA VAL A 8 -0.64 18.15 9.97
C VAL A 8 0.74 18.25 10.62
N GLY A 9 1.76 17.70 9.97
CA GLY A 9 3.15 17.78 10.45
C GLY A 9 3.41 17.11 11.80
N LYS A 10 2.51 16.22 12.25
CA LYS A 10 2.67 15.53 13.53
C LYS A 10 3.89 14.60 13.56
N ILE A 11 4.33 14.13 12.40
CA ILE A 11 5.43 13.18 12.24
C ILE A 11 6.59 13.90 11.57
N ASP A 12 7.74 13.91 12.23
CA ASP A 12 9.00 14.37 11.66
C ASP A 12 9.82 13.13 11.22
N SER A 13 9.65 12.76 9.96
CA SER A 13 10.37 11.65 9.32
C SER A 13 10.57 11.97 7.84
N ASP A 14 11.71 11.57 7.31
CA ASP A 14 12.05 11.65 5.88
C ASP A 14 11.72 10.35 5.13
N ALA A 15 11.32 9.30 5.83
CA ALA A 15 10.99 8.01 5.24
C ALA A 15 9.70 7.40 5.82
N PHE A 16 9.05 6.54 5.03
CA PHE A 16 7.99 5.66 5.51
C PHE A 16 8.21 4.19 5.11
N TYR A 17 7.63 3.29 5.91
CA TYR A 17 7.54 1.88 5.60
C TYR A 17 6.07 1.45 5.68
N ASP A 18 5.51 1.01 4.56
CA ASP A 18 4.14 0.54 4.47
C ASP A 18 4.14 -0.96 4.19
N ARG A 19 3.87 -1.72 5.25
CA ARG A 19 3.53 -3.14 5.18
C ARG A 19 2.19 -3.34 5.85
N ALA A 20 1.28 -4.00 5.12
CA ALA A 20 -0.06 -4.33 5.59
C ALA A 20 -0.96 -3.12 5.94
N ALA A 21 -0.58 -1.87 5.65
CA ALA A 21 -1.44 -0.70 5.88
C ALA A 21 -2.26 -0.38 4.64
N LEU A 22 -1.62 -0.13 3.48
CA LEU A 22 -2.34 0.17 2.24
C LEU A 22 -3.31 -0.96 1.84
N VAL A 23 -2.85 -2.21 1.90
CA VAL A 23 -3.65 -3.41 1.58
C VAL A 23 -4.73 -3.69 2.63
N ALA A 24 -4.71 -3.09 3.81
CA ALA A 24 -5.81 -3.22 4.77
C ALA A 24 -7.00 -2.30 4.46
N LEU A 25 -6.83 -1.37 3.52
CA LEU A 25 -7.84 -0.37 3.18
C LEU A 25 -8.63 -0.75 1.91
N PRO A 26 -9.96 -0.55 1.91
CA PRO A 26 -10.74 -0.61 0.67
C PRO A 26 -10.29 0.49 -0.30
N SER A 27 -10.50 0.27 -1.59
CA SER A 27 -10.04 1.19 -2.66
C SER A 27 -10.49 2.64 -2.47
N SER A 28 -11.71 2.85 -1.95
CA SER A 28 -12.28 4.17 -1.67
C SER A 28 -11.49 5.00 -0.65
N LEU A 29 -10.68 4.39 0.22
CA LEU A 29 -9.91 5.08 1.24
C LEU A 29 -8.43 5.26 0.88
N ARG A 30 -7.92 4.58 -0.15
CA ARG A 30 -6.47 4.54 -0.45
C ARG A 30 -5.94 5.89 -0.90
N GLN A 31 -6.69 6.64 -1.71
CA GLN A 31 -6.28 7.99 -2.10
C GLN A 31 -6.23 8.93 -0.89
N GLN A 32 -7.22 8.84 0.00
CA GLN A 32 -7.23 9.62 1.25
C GLN A 32 -6.04 9.23 2.14
N TYR A 33 -5.68 7.94 2.18
CA TYR A 33 -4.54 7.45 2.93
C TYR A 33 -3.22 8.04 2.45
N VAL A 34 -2.96 8.06 1.14
CA VAL A 34 -1.75 8.68 0.57
C VAL A 34 -1.71 10.18 0.86
N ASN A 35 -2.84 10.88 0.70
CA ASN A 35 -2.90 12.31 1.01
C ASN A 35 -2.63 12.57 2.50
N GLN A 36 -3.19 11.74 3.38
CA GLN A 36 -2.98 11.85 4.82
C GLN A 36 -1.52 11.57 5.18
N LEU A 37 -0.88 10.54 4.60
CA LEU A 37 0.54 10.23 4.79
C LEU A 37 1.42 11.45 4.54
N LEU A 38 1.19 12.16 3.42
CA LEU A 38 1.93 13.37 3.07
C LEU A 38 1.58 14.58 3.93
N THR A 39 0.38 14.62 4.49
CA THR A 39 -0.08 15.70 5.36
C THR A 39 0.52 15.58 6.77
N VAL A 40 0.56 14.37 7.31
CA VAL A 40 1.07 14.12 8.67
C VAL A 40 2.60 14.15 8.72
N ALA A 41 3.27 13.79 7.63
CA ALA A 41 4.72 13.73 7.48
C ALA A 41 5.17 14.48 6.20
N PRO A 42 5.17 15.82 6.20
CA PRO A 42 5.46 16.62 5.01
C PRO A 42 6.91 16.50 4.51
N ASN A 43 7.83 16.04 5.36
CA ASN A 43 9.25 15.91 5.05
C ASN A 43 9.61 14.60 4.33
N ILE A 44 8.65 13.70 4.06
CA ILE A 44 8.91 12.41 3.41
C ILE A 44 9.63 12.61 2.06
N GLN A 45 10.82 12.01 1.97
CA GLN A 45 11.65 11.91 0.77
C GLN A 45 11.64 10.52 0.17
N GLN A 46 11.40 9.47 0.97
CA GLN A 46 11.42 8.10 0.49
C GLN A 46 10.42 7.19 1.19
N GLY A 47 10.09 6.07 0.54
CA GLY A 47 9.18 5.07 1.06
C GLY A 47 9.54 3.67 0.61
N LEU A 48 9.24 2.69 1.45
CA LEU A 48 9.23 1.28 1.10
C LEU A 48 7.80 0.76 1.24
N LEU A 49 7.20 0.31 0.14
CA LEU A 49 5.82 -0.13 0.07
C LEU A 49 5.75 -1.61 -0.33
N MET A 50 4.93 -2.39 0.38
CA MET A 50 4.60 -3.77 0.04
C MET A 50 3.13 -3.86 -0.37
N ALA A 51 2.88 -4.28 -1.61
CA ALA A 51 1.54 -4.47 -2.15
C ALA A 51 1.32 -5.94 -2.55
N LEU A 52 0.07 -6.38 -2.49
CA LEU A 52 -0.35 -7.73 -2.85
C LEU A 52 -1.25 -7.67 -4.07
N ASP A 53 -1.06 -8.59 -5.02
CA ASP A 53 -1.88 -8.74 -6.21
C ASP A 53 -2.43 -10.17 -6.30
N TYR A 54 -3.74 -10.27 -6.44
CA TYR A 54 -4.52 -11.49 -6.63
C TYR A 54 -5.92 -11.14 -7.15
N ASP A 55 -6.69 -12.18 -7.53
CA ASP A 55 -8.08 -12.03 -7.98
C ASP A 55 -9.01 -11.59 -6.83
N GLN A 56 -9.16 -10.27 -6.66
CA GLN A 56 -9.99 -9.65 -5.64
C GLN A 56 -11.47 -10.06 -5.73
N ASN A 57 -11.96 -10.46 -6.90
CA ASN A 57 -13.38 -10.81 -7.07
C ASN A 57 -13.80 -12.04 -6.24
N LYS A 58 -12.83 -12.85 -5.79
CA LYS A 58 -13.07 -14.05 -4.98
C LYS A 58 -13.27 -13.77 -3.50
N VAL A 59 -12.88 -12.58 -3.01
CA VAL A 59 -12.97 -12.23 -1.58
C VAL A 59 -13.04 -10.72 -1.40
N ASP A 60 -14.01 -10.23 -0.65
CA ASP A 60 -14.11 -8.82 -0.29
C ASP A 60 -13.71 -8.61 1.19
N ALA A 61 -12.43 -8.87 1.49
CA ALA A 61 -11.87 -8.74 2.83
C ALA A 61 -10.36 -8.47 2.76
N PRO A 62 -9.78 -7.81 3.78
CA PRO A 62 -8.34 -7.55 3.82
C PRO A 62 -7.52 -8.84 4.07
N PRO A 63 -6.25 -8.89 3.62
CA PRO A 63 -5.60 -7.87 2.79
C PRO A 63 -6.24 -7.82 1.39
N TYR A 64 -6.58 -6.61 0.94
CA TYR A 64 -7.10 -6.33 -0.39
C TYR A 64 -5.95 -6.30 -1.42
N SER A 65 -6.26 -6.74 -2.63
CA SER A 65 -5.43 -6.60 -3.81
C SER A 65 -5.22 -5.13 -4.15
N VAL A 66 -3.96 -4.79 -4.43
CA VAL A 66 -3.45 -3.50 -4.89
C VAL A 66 -2.48 -3.82 -6.03
N PRO A 67 -2.97 -3.95 -7.27
CA PRO A 67 -2.13 -4.25 -8.42
C PRO A 67 -1.18 -3.08 -8.72
N GLN A 68 -0.12 -3.34 -9.49
CA GLN A 68 0.89 -2.34 -9.83
C GLN A 68 0.29 -1.05 -10.41
N SER A 69 -0.73 -1.16 -11.28
CA SER A 69 -1.40 0.00 -11.89
C SER A 69 -2.02 0.93 -10.85
N GLU A 70 -2.54 0.39 -9.76
CA GLU A 70 -3.10 1.18 -8.67
C GLU A 70 -2.01 1.84 -7.83
N VAL A 71 -0.89 1.14 -7.59
CA VAL A 71 0.29 1.75 -6.95
C VAL A 71 0.78 2.95 -7.76
N GLU A 72 0.86 2.80 -9.09
CA GLU A 72 1.22 3.89 -10.00
C GLU A 72 0.23 5.05 -9.92
N GLN A 73 -1.07 4.78 -9.98
CA GLN A 73 -2.11 5.81 -9.86
C GLN A 73 -2.02 6.58 -8.53
N LEU A 74 -1.80 5.88 -7.42
CA LEU A 74 -1.79 6.46 -6.09
C LEU A 74 -0.54 7.31 -5.80
N PHE A 75 0.63 6.87 -6.26
CA PHE A 75 1.91 7.44 -5.81
C PHE A 75 2.69 8.23 -6.87
N SER A 76 2.47 8.00 -8.17
CA SER A 76 3.30 8.59 -9.25
C SER A 76 3.29 10.12 -9.31
N LYS A 77 2.23 10.76 -8.80
CA LYS A 77 2.15 12.23 -8.69
C LYS A 77 3.23 12.82 -7.76
N HIS A 78 3.67 12.05 -6.78
CA HIS A 78 4.56 12.53 -5.71
C HIS A 78 5.90 11.78 -5.66
N PHE A 79 5.98 10.60 -6.25
CA PHE A 79 7.13 9.72 -6.15
C PHE A 79 7.48 9.07 -7.49
N VAL A 80 8.78 8.93 -7.76
CA VAL A 80 9.31 7.93 -8.67
C VAL A 80 9.16 6.56 -8.02
N ILE A 81 8.62 5.61 -8.77
CA ILE A 81 8.31 4.25 -8.28
C ILE A 81 9.30 3.27 -8.89
N GLU A 82 10.08 2.60 -8.06
CA GLU A 82 11.03 1.56 -8.45
C GLU A 82 10.58 0.22 -7.87
N LYS A 83 10.40 -0.79 -8.72
CA LYS A 83 10.10 -2.15 -8.28
C LYS A 83 11.39 -2.86 -7.87
N LEU A 84 11.49 -3.23 -6.60
CA LEU A 84 12.69 -3.87 -6.04
C LEU A 84 12.62 -5.40 -6.13
N ALA A 85 11.47 -5.98 -5.84
CA ALA A 85 11.28 -7.44 -5.82
C ALA A 85 9.84 -7.82 -6.08
N THR A 86 9.64 -9.01 -6.63
CA THR A 86 8.34 -9.66 -6.78
C THR A 86 8.47 -11.13 -6.40
N MET A 87 7.52 -11.64 -5.62
CA MET A 87 7.49 -13.05 -5.21
C MET A 87 6.08 -13.56 -5.02
N MET A 88 5.89 -14.87 -5.21
CA MET A 88 4.65 -15.54 -4.83
C MET A 88 4.71 -15.88 -3.34
N VAL A 89 3.68 -15.50 -2.59
CA VAL A 89 3.53 -15.78 -1.16
C VAL A 89 2.27 -16.59 -0.90
N ASP A 90 2.35 -17.48 0.08
CA ASP A 90 1.19 -18.26 0.49
C ASP A 90 0.11 -17.39 1.13
N THR A 91 -1.14 -17.71 0.84
CA THR A 91 -2.27 -16.97 1.39
C THR A 91 -2.68 -17.42 2.78
N PRO A 92 -3.33 -16.52 3.56
CA PRO A 92 -3.96 -16.90 4.82
C PRO A 92 -5.03 -18.00 4.61
N PRO A 93 -5.31 -18.85 5.63
CA PRO A 93 -6.25 -19.97 5.50
C PRO A 93 -7.65 -19.58 4.97
N GLY A 94 -8.15 -18.38 5.26
CA GLY A 94 -9.46 -17.91 4.78
C GLY A 94 -9.52 -17.72 3.26
N PHE A 95 -8.42 -17.30 2.65
CA PHE A 95 -8.31 -17.04 1.21
C PHE A 95 -8.19 -18.34 0.39
N ARG A 96 -7.56 -19.36 0.97
CA ARG A 96 -7.49 -20.70 0.35
C ARG A 96 -8.88 -21.32 0.14
N LYS A 97 -9.83 -21.05 1.04
CA LYS A 97 -11.22 -21.56 0.93
C LYS A 97 -11.97 -21.02 -0.28
N VAL A 98 -11.58 -19.84 -0.79
CA VAL A 98 -12.15 -19.23 -1.98
C VAL A 98 -11.27 -19.42 -3.22
N GLY A 99 -10.28 -20.33 -3.15
CA GLY A 99 -9.44 -20.70 -4.28
C GLY A 99 -8.36 -19.67 -4.64
N ILE A 100 -7.96 -18.81 -3.70
CA ILE A 100 -6.74 -18.00 -3.81
C ILE A 100 -5.66 -18.72 -3.01
N MET A 101 -4.78 -19.43 -3.70
CA MET A 101 -3.75 -20.26 -3.04
C MET A 101 -2.48 -19.46 -2.74
N GLN A 102 -2.09 -18.59 -3.66
CA GLN A 102 -0.95 -17.70 -3.55
C GLN A 102 -1.34 -16.28 -3.98
N MET A 103 -0.59 -15.30 -3.51
CA MET A 103 -0.66 -13.89 -3.92
C MET A 103 0.71 -13.48 -4.49
N GLN A 104 0.73 -12.55 -5.43
CA GLN A 104 1.97 -11.91 -5.82
C GLN A 104 2.23 -10.73 -4.88
N GLU A 105 3.29 -10.79 -4.08
CA GLU A 105 3.77 -9.67 -3.30
C GLU A 105 4.82 -8.89 -4.10
N THR A 106 4.68 -7.57 -4.17
CA THR A 106 5.67 -6.69 -4.81
C THR A 106 6.15 -5.63 -3.83
N VAL A 107 7.47 -5.48 -3.78
CA VAL A 107 8.16 -4.47 -2.96
C VAL A 107 8.57 -3.32 -3.86
N TYR A 108 8.16 -2.11 -3.49
CA TYR A 108 8.46 -0.87 -4.20
C TYR A 108 9.28 0.07 -3.33
N LYS A 109 10.28 0.70 -3.93
CA LYS A 109 10.89 1.92 -3.43
C LYS A 109 10.19 3.12 -4.06
N LEU A 110 9.84 4.09 -3.23
CA LEU A 110 9.21 5.34 -3.63
C LEU A 110 10.19 6.46 -3.31
N ALA A 111 10.62 7.24 -4.30
CA ALA A 111 11.54 8.37 -4.12
C ALA A 111 10.85 9.67 -4.52
N ARG A 112 10.82 10.67 -3.63
CA ARG A 112 10.09 11.93 -3.83
C ARG A 112 10.61 12.68 -5.07
N ILE A 113 9.68 13.30 -5.81
CA ILE A 113 9.97 14.19 -6.95
C ILE A 113 10.10 15.63 -6.47
#